data_AF-B0ZSJ9-F1
#
_entry.id   AF-B0ZSJ9-F1
#
_cell.length_a   1.000
_cell.length_b   1.000
_cell.length_c   1.000
_cell.angle_alpha   90.00
_cell.angle_beta   90.00
_cell.angle_gamma   90.00
#
_symmetry.space_group_name_H-M   'P 1'
#
loop_
_entity.id
_entity.type
_entity.pdbx_description
1 polymer ?
#
loop_
_entity_poly.entity_id
_entity_poly.type
_entity_poly.pdbx_seq_one_letter_code
_entity_poly.pdbx_strand_id
1 'polypeptide(L)'
;YSGLWPKDDFSPATKITSALAAQLTTPIKFEYSNGVVGKVFAPAGVSETVLNIYRGVLNIFQLNIKKTQNVYELQEPGTQGVCKTHYLLSEDAKDELILLTKSKDLNKCQKRIMKDIGLTYTERCVQCEARGNNLKAAAASNYVIKETATGALLLNASGIEIIQFSPLNIMNGAAQMEARQNLTFLEIKETRSAPYSAEYVHRGSVQYE
;
A
#
# COMPACT_ATOMS: atom_id res chain seq x y z
N TYR A 1 4.00 11.19 15.16
CA TYR A 1 2.82 11.53 15.98
C TYR A 1 3.07 11.03 17.39
N SER A 2 2.93 11.88 18.40
CA SER A 2 2.99 11.46 19.80
C SER A 2 2.01 12.34 20.56
N GLY A 3 0.86 11.77 20.92
CA GLY A 3 -0.26 12.54 21.46
C GLY A 3 -1.59 11.77 21.46
N LEU A 4 -2.65 12.46 21.85
CA LEU A 4 -4.03 12.01 21.88
C LEU A 4 -4.67 12.16 20.49
N TRP A 5 -4.91 11.03 19.82
CA TRP A 5 -5.67 11.02 18.56
C TRP A 5 -7.16 11.35 18.79
N PRO A 6 -7.82 12.15 17.93
CA PRO A 6 -7.31 12.90 16.77
C PRO A 6 -6.94 14.36 17.09
N LYS A 7 -6.64 14.69 18.35
CA LYS A 7 -6.55 16.06 18.85
C LYS A 7 -5.18 16.70 18.63
N ASP A 8 -4.11 15.97 18.94
CA ASP A 8 -2.76 16.54 18.91
C ASP A 8 -2.23 16.60 17.48
N ASP A 9 -1.28 17.50 17.22
CA ASP A 9 -0.68 17.72 15.90
C ASP A 9 0.56 16.86 15.63
N PHE A 10 0.94 16.81 14.35
CA PHE A 10 2.20 16.19 13.93
C PHE A 10 3.40 17.11 14.21
N SER A 11 4.42 16.59 14.89
CA SER A 11 5.70 17.26 15.08
C SER A 11 6.78 16.73 14.13
N PRO A 12 7.70 17.59 13.63
CA PRO A 12 8.81 17.17 12.77
C PRO A 12 9.77 16.20 13.47
N ALA A 13 10.15 15.12 12.78
CA ALA A 13 11.11 14.14 13.27
C ALA A 13 12.51 14.39 12.67
N THR A 14 13.15 15.49 13.05
CA THR A 14 14.39 15.99 12.41
C THR A 14 15.51 14.97 12.30
N LYS A 15 15.76 14.17 13.36
CA LYS A 15 16.83 13.16 13.38
C LYS A 15 16.64 12.09 12.29
N ILE A 16 15.44 11.51 12.18
CA ILE A 16 15.17 10.45 11.21
C ILE A 16 15.06 11.02 9.79
N THR A 17 14.47 12.21 9.62
CA THR A 17 14.40 12.89 8.32
C THR A 17 15.81 13.12 7.78
N SER A 18 16.73 13.66 8.58
CA SER A 18 18.12 13.87 8.17
C SER A 18 18.86 12.57 7.86
N ALA A 19 18.64 11.51 8.64
CA ALA A 19 19.28 10.21 8.42
C ALA A 19 18.86 9.54 7.10
N LEU A 20 17.62 9.77 6.65
CA LEU A 20 17.07 9.14 5.44
C LEU A 20 17.07 10.06 4.21
N ALA A 21 17.32 11.37 4.38
CA ALA A 21 17.14 12.39 3.34
C ALA A 21 17.85 12.05 2.03
N ALA A 22 19.13 11.69 2.07
CA ALA A 22 19.92 11.40 0.87
C ALA A 22 19.39 10.19 0.08
N GLN A 23 18.85 9.19 0.78
CA GLN A 23 18.30 8.00 0.13
C GLN A 23 16.90 8.28 -0.41
N LEU A 24 16.08 9.07 0.30
CA LEU A 24 14.72 9.44 -0.12
C LEU A 24 14.68 10.34 -1.36
N THR A 25 15.78 10.99 -1.71
CA THR A 25 15.94 11.76 -2.95
C THR A 25 16.57 10.96 -4.09
N THR A 26 17.00 9.73 -3.83
CA THR A 26 17.61 8.86 -4.85
C THR A 26 16.52 8.26 -5.74
N PRO A 27 16.52 8.51 -7.07
CA PRO A 27 15.50 7.98 -7.96
C PRO A 27 15.56 6.44 -8.07
N ILE A 28 14.41 5.79 -7.95
CA ILE A 28 14.23 4.36 -8.24
C ILE A 28 13.60 4.14 -9.61
N LYS A 29 13.69 2.92 -10.15
CA LYS A 29 12.99 2.49 -11.36
C LYS A 29 12.05 1.34 -11.02
N PHE A 30 10.93 1.25 -11.71
CA PHE A 30 10.02 0.13 -11.57
C PHE A 30 9.33 -0.15 -12.90
N GLU A 31 9.00 -1.42 -13.13
CA GLU A 31 8.14 -1.82 -14.23
C GLU A 31 6.70 -1.44 -13.91
N TYR A 32 6.02 -0.80 -14.86
CA TYR A 32 4.61 -0.46 -14.74
C TYR A 32 3.89 -0.73 -16.05
N SER A 33 2.91 -1.63 -16.01
CA SER A 33 2.14 -1.99 -17.19
C SER A 33 0.70 -2.31 -16.82
N ASN A 34 -0.26 -1.64 -17.46
CA ASN A 34 -1.70 -1.86 -17.26
C ASN A 34 -2.13 -1.88 -15.78
N GLY A 35 -1.59 -0.95 -14.98
CA GLY A 35 -1.89 -0.87 -13.56
C GLY A 35 -1.09 -1.83 -12.66
N VAL A 36 -0.27 -2.72 -13.22
CA VAL A 36 0.54 -3.67 -12.45
C VAL A 36 1.94 -3.09 -12.21
N VAL A 37 2.35 -3.07 -10.94
CA VAL A 37 3.73 -2.81 -10.53
C VAL A 37 4.52 -4.12 -10.60
N GLY A 38 5.53 -4.15 -11.46
CA GLY A 38 6.41 -5.30 -11.66
C GLY A 38 7.68 -5.22 -10.80
N LYS A 39 8.83 -5.47 -11.44
CA LYS A 39 10.12 -5.43 -10.76
C LYS A 39 10.49 -4.01 -10.33
N VAL A 40 11.12 -3.92 -9.16
CA VAL A 40 11.66 -2.68 -8.59
C VAL A 40 13.19 -2.71 -8.68
N PHE A 41 13.78 -1.58 -9.04
CA PHE A 41 15.23 -1.41 -9.17
C PHE A 41 15.68 -0.15 -8.44
N ALA A 42 16.77 -0.27 -7.68
CA ALA A 42 17.36 0.86 -6.96
C ALA A 42 18.88 0.72 -6.89
N PRO A 43 19.63 1.82 -6.76
CA PRO A 43 21.07 1.75 -6.48
C PRO A 43 21.37 1.01 -5.16
N ALA A 44 22.54 0.38 -5.08
CA ALA A 44 22.96 -0.37 -3.88
C ALA A 44 23.01 0.48 -2.59
N GLY A 45 23.21 1.80 -2.72
CA GLY A 45 23.20 2.75 -1.60
C GLY A 45 21.82 2.99 -0.97
N VAL A 46 20.72 2.54 -1.60
CA VAL A 46 19.37 2.65 -1.04
C VAL A 46 19.09 1.44 -0.15
N SER A 47 18.93 1.71 1.15
CA SER A 47 18.59 0.71 2.16
C SER A 47 17.22 0.09 1.94
N GLU A 48 17.04 -1.13 2.45
CA GLU A 48 15.75 -1.84 2.38
C GLU A 48 14.62 -1.06 3.07
N THR A 49 14.93 -0.37 4.17
CA THR A 49 13.96 0.48 4.88
C THR A 49 13.40 1.58 3.98
N VAL A 50 14.26 2.31 3.26
CA VAL A 50 13.83 3.37 2.34
C VAL A 50 13.12 2.77 1.14
N LEU A 51 13.59 1.62 0.65
CA LEU A 51 12.93 0.94 -0.46
C LEU A 51 11.51 0.48 -0.09
N ASN A 52 11.29 0.00 1.13
CA ASN A 52 9.96 -0.35 1.63
C ASN A 52 9.03 0.87 1.76
N ILE A 53 9.56 2.07 2.04
CA ILE A 53 8.77 3.32 1.96
C ILE A 53 8.32 3.55 0.51
N TYR A 54 9.22 3.41 -0.47
CA TYR A 54 8.85 3.53 -1.87
C TYR A 54 7.84 2.46 -2.29
N ARG A 55 7.99 1.21 -1.87
CA ARG A 55 6.99 0.15 -2.12
C ARG A 55 5.61 0.54 -1.57
N GLY A 56 5.56 1.19 -0.41
CA GLY A 56 4.33 1.78 0.14
C GLY A 56 3.67 2.81 -0.77
N VAL A 57 4.46 3.62 -1.48
CA VAL A 57 3.96 4.57 -2.49
C VAL A 57 3.55 3.83 -3.77
N LEU A 58 4.39 2.92 -4.27
CA LEU A 58 4.12 2.13 -5.46
C LEU A 58 2.85 1.28 -5.34
N ASN A 59 2.54 0.80 -4.13
CA ASN A 59 1.34 0.02 -3.85
C ASN A 59 0.02 0.76 -4.15
N ILE A 60 0.02 2.11 -4.13
CA ILE A 60 -1.13 2.92 -4.55
C ILE A 60 -1.39 2.75 -6.05
N PHE A 61 -0.32 2.58 -6.85
CA PHE A 61 -0.42 2.41 -8.29
C PHE A 61 -0.75 0.98 -8.73
N GLN A 62 -0.69 0.01 -7.80
CA GLN A 62 -1.08 -1.38 -8.04
C GLN A 62 -2.61 -1.49 -8.18
N LEU A 63 -3.07 -1.48 -9.42
CA LEU A 63 -4.48 -1.41 -9.81
C LEU A 63 -4.78 -2.40 -10.94
N ASN A 64 -5.19 -3.62 -10.61
CA ASN A 64 -5.57 -4.64 -11.60
C ASN A 64 -6.99 -4.42 -12.18
N ILE A 65 -7.21 -3.28 -12.83
CA ILE A 65 -8.53 -2.89 -13.33
C ILE A 65 -8.96 -3.77 -14.51
N LYS A 66 -10.11 -4.44 -14.38
CA LYS A 66 -10.75 -5.17 -15.47
C LYS A 66 -11.70 -4.26 -16.26
N LYS A 67 -11.60 -4.30 -17.59
CA LYS A 67 -12.50 -3.55 -18.50
C LYS A 67 -13.93 -4.11 -18.58
N THR A 68 -14.14 -5.36 -18.14
CA THR A 68 -15.38 -6.10 -18.38
C THR A 68 -16.30 -6.17 -17.17
N GLN A 69 -15.83 -5.76 -15.98
CA GLN A 69 -16.52 -5.96 -14.72
C GLN A 69 -16.38 -4.72 -13.84
N ASN A 70 -17.50 -4.22 -13.32
CA ASN A 70 -17.50 -3.10 -12.39
C ASN A 70 -17.35 -3.57 -10.93
N VAL A 71 -17.74 -4.82 -10.63
CA VAL A 71 -17.58 -5.41 -9.30
C VAL A 71 -16.92 -6.77 -9.46
N TYR A 72 -15.79 -6.97 -8.80
CA TYR A 72 -15.08 -8.25 -8.85
C TYR A 72 -14.12 -8.40 -7.68
N GLU A 73 -13.66 -9.62 -7.49
CA GLU A 73 -12.61 -9.97 -6.55
C GLU A 73 -11.47 -10.70 -7.26
N LEU A 74 -10.26 -10.55 -6.72
CA LEU A 74 -9.07 -11.26 -7.16
C LEU A 74 -8.06 -11.37 -6.01
N GLN A 75 -7.03 -12.17 -6.23
CA GLN A 75 -5.84 -12.19 -5.39
C GLN A 75 -4.84 -11.19 -5.98
N GLU A 76 -4.48 -10.17 -5.22
CA GLU A 76 -3.63 -9.09 -5.71
C GLU A 76 -2.36 -8.95 -4.85
N PRO A 77 -1.17 -8.89 -5.48
CA PRO A 77 0.06 -8.58 -4.76
C PRO A 77 0.03 -7.13 -4.23
N GLY A 78 0.66 -6.92 -3.09
CA GLY A 78 0.92 -5.59 -2.54
C GLY A 78 1.97 -5.68 -1.44
N THR A 79 2.20 -4.60 -0.71
CA THR A 79 3.22 -4.54 0.35
C THR A 79 3.03 -5.59 1.43
N GLN A 80 1.79 -5.93 1.80
CA GLN A 80 1.47 -6.95 2.82
C GLN A 80 1.45 -8.39 2.28
N GLY A 81 1.78 -8.58 1.00
CA GLY A 81 1.71 -9.86 0.30
C GLY A 81 0.53 -9.97 -0.68
N VAL A 82 0.17 -11.20 -1.05
CA VAL A 82 -0.90 -11.50 -2.01
C VAL A 82 -2.18 -11.77 -1.27
N CYS A 83 -3.15 -10.85 -1.35
CA CYS A 83 -4.40 -10.97 -0.59
C CYS A 83 -5.65 -10.73 -1.44
N LYS A 84 -6.76 -11.25 -0.90
CA LYS A 84 -8.08 -11.09 -1.47
C LYS A 84 -8.43 -9.61 -1.49
N THR A 85 -8.66 -9.11 -2.70
CA THR A 85 -8.93 -7.71 -2.97
C THR A 85 -10.23 -7.60 -3.78
N HIS A 86 -11.10 -6.71 -3.35
CA HIS A 86 -12.37 -6.40 -3.98
C HIS A 86 -12.26 -5.04 -4.67
N TYR A 87 -12.84 -4.96 -5.85
CA TYR A 87 -12.92 -3.77 -6.67
C TYR A 87 -14.39 -3.42 -6.89
N LEU A 88 -14.71 -2.14 -6.74
CA LEU A 88 -15.98 -1.52 -7.09
C LEU A 88 -15.68 -0.29 -7.93
N LEU A 89 -16.07 -0.32 -9.20
CA LEU A 89 -15.95 0.79 -10.14
C LEU A 89 -17.33 1.40 -10.36
N SER A 90 -17.37 2.71 -10.35
CA SER A 90 -18.54 3.50 -10.72
C SER A 90 -18.09 4.69 -11.56
N GLU A 91 -18.81 4.99 -12.62
CA GLU A 91 -18.56 6.15 -13.46
C GLU A 91 -19.39 7.33 -12.95
N ASP A 92 -18.75 8.48 -12.79
CA ASP A 92 -19.45 9.74 -12.61
C ASP A 92 -19.85 10.27 -14.00
N ALA A 93 -21.14 10.20 -14.29
CA ALA A 93 -21.71 10.57 -15.58
C ALA A 93 -21.54 12.06 -15.94
N LYS A 94 -21.13 12.91 -14.99
CA LYS A 94 -20.98 14.36 -15.23
C LYS A 94 -19.58 14.75 -15.70
N ASP A 95 -18.54 14.10 -15.19
CA ASP A 95 -17.15 14.53 -15.36
C ASP A 95 -16.27 13.51 -16.10
N GLU A 96 -16.86 12.43 -16.65
CA GLU A 96 -16.13 11.31 -17.26
C GLU A 96 -15.04 10.74 -16.33
N LEU A 97 -15.33 10.75 -15.02
CA LEU A 97 -14.45 10.26 -13.97
C LEU A 97 -14.82 8.84 -13.58
N ILE A 98 -13.80 8.00 -13.40
CA ILE A 98 -13.94 6.68 -12.80
C ILE A 98 -13.65 6.83 -11.30
N LEU A 99 -14.67 6.54 -10.50
CA LEU A 99 -14.56 6.38 -9.06
C LEU A 99 -14.33 4.90 -8.78
N LEU A 100 -13.18 4.59 -8.18
CA LEU A 100 -12.80 3.23 -7.84
C LEU A 100 -12.65 3.10 -6.33
N THR A 101 -13.35 2.13 -5.75
CA THR A 101 -13.15 1.68 -4.38
C THR A 101 -12.50 0.30 -4.39
N LYS A 102 -11.36 0.19 -3.72
CA LYS A 102 -10.60 -1.02 -3.54
C LYS A 102 -10.60 -1.38 -2.06
N SER A 103 -10.94 -2.62 -1.71
CA SER A 103 -10.79 -3.12 -0.35
C SER A 103 -9.99 -4.40 -0.32
N LYS A 104 -9.10 -4.54 0.67
CA LYS A 104 -8.20 -5.68 0.82
C LYS A 104 -8.46 -6.34 2.18
N ASP A 105 -8.81 -7.61 2.15
CA ASP A 105 -8.94 -8.44 3.35
C ASP A 105 -7.58 -9.03 3.69
N LEU A 106 -6.87 -8.40 4.63
CA LEU A 106 -5.52 -8.79 5.04
C LEU A 106 -5.53 -10.06 5.92
N ASN A 107 -6.72 -10.60 6.23
CA ASN A 107 -6.89 -11.90 6.88
C ASN A 107 -6.99 -13.04 5.85
N LYS A 108 -7.24 -12.71 4.58
CA LYS A 108 -7.39 -13.67 3.47
C LYS A 108 -6.29 -13.47 2.45
N CYS A 109 -5.07 -13.85 2.83
CA CYS A 109 -3.90 -13.80 1.97
C CYS A 109 -3.44 -15.20 1.56
N GLN A 110 -3.15 -15.40 0.26
CA GLN A 110 -2.45 -16.60 -0.21
C GLN A 110 -1.02 -16.64 0.34
N LYS A 111 -0.37 -15.48 0.37
CA LYS A 111 0.95 -15.28 0.95
C LYS A 111 0.93 -13.98 1.74
N ARG A 112 0.91 -14.07 3.07
CA ARG A 112 1.03 -12.92 3.97
C ARG A 112 2.50 -12.69 4.31
N ILE A 113 2.92 -11.43 4.30
CA ILE A 113 4.27 -11.04 4.71
C ILE A 113 4.23 -10.70 6.19
N MET A 114 4.85 -11.54 7.00
CA MET A 114 4.90 -11.41 8.46
C MET A 114 6.14 -12.13 8.97
N LYS A 115 6.70 -11.64 10.07
CA LYS A 115 7.83 -12.27 10.75
C LYS A 115 7.47 -12.48 12.22
N ASP A 116 7.27 -13.74 12.58
CA ASP A 116 7.03 -14.14 13.96
C ASP A 116 8.35 -14.53 14.63
N ILE A 117 8.54 -14.11 15.88
CA ILE A 117 9.73 -14.40 16.68
C ILE A 117 9.27 -14.95 18.03
N GLY A 118 9.87 -16.05 18.48
CA GLY A 118 9.57 -16.65 19.78
C GLY A 118 8.33 -17.56 19.83
N LEU A 119 7.77 -17.94 18.67
CA LEU A 119 6.58 -18.80 18.57
C LEU A 119 6.91 -20.29 18.31
N THR A 120 8.18 -20.71 18.41
CA THR A 120 8.65 -22.06 18.05
C THR A 120 7.91 -23.19 18.77
N TYR A 121 7.48 -22.95 20.01
CA TYR A 121 6.79 -23.95 20.83
C TYR A 121 5.26 -23.76 20.85
N THR A 122 4.72 -22.86 20.02
CA THR A 122 3.28 -22.65 19.94
C THR A 122 2.66 -23.60 18.94
N GLU A 123 1.47 -24.11 19.26
CA GLU A 123 0.71 -24.98 18.39
C GLU A 123 -0.51 -24.26 17.85
N ARG A 124 -0.83 -24.53 16.58
CA ARG A 124 -1.99 -23.95 15.93
C ARG A 124 -3.27 -24.60 16.42
N CYS A 125 -4.14 -23.84 17.08
CA CYS A 125 -5.47 -24.28 17.47
C CYS A 125 -6.54 -23.83 16.48
N VAL A 126 -6.89 -24.68 15.50
CA VAL A 126 -7.89 -24.38 14.47
C VAL A 126 -9.27 -24.05 15.07
N GLN A 127 -9.67 -24.76 16.12
CA GLN A 127 -10.95 -24.50 16.81
C GLN A 127 -10.96 -23.13 17.51
N CYS A 128 -9.81 -22.67 17.99
CA CYS A 128 -9.65 -21.37 18.63
C CYS A 128 -9.71 -20.24 17.60
N GLU A 129 -9.01 -20.38 16.47
CA GLU A 129 -9.05 -19.42 15.35
C GLU A 129 -10.47 -19.25 14.79
N ALA A 130 -11.26 -20.33 14.74
CA ALA A 130 -12.65 -20.28 14.32
C ALA A 130 -13.56 -19.49 15.30
N ARG A 131 -13.20 -19.45 16.60
CA ARG A 131 -13.93 -18.66 17.61
C ARG A 131 -13.54 -17.18 17.59
N GLY A 132 -12.33 -16.87 17.13
CA GLY A 132 -11.85 -15.50 17.00
C GLY A 132 -10.39 -15.44 16.58
N ASN A 133 -10.07 -14.43 15.77
CA ASN A 133 -8.69 -14.09 15.43
C ASN A 133 -8.21 -12.93 16.28
N ASN A 134 -7.03 -13.10 16.87
CA ASN A 134 -6.38 -12.09 17.70
C ASN A 134 -5.82 -10.93 16.88
N LEU A 135 -5.49 -11.17 15.61
CA LEU A 135 -5.00 -10.14 14.69
C LEU A 135 -5.97 -10.04 13.52
N LYS A 136 -6.63 -8.89 13.38
CA LYS A 136 -7.53 -8.58 12.29
C LYS A 136 -6.99 -7.38 11.54
N ALA A 137 -6.94 -7.46 10.22
CA ALA A 137 -6.50 -6.34 9.40
C ALA A 137 -7.33 -6.19 8.14
N ALA A 138 -7.55 -4.95 7.72
CA ALA A 138 -8.21 -4.62 6.46
C ALA A 138 -7.70 -3.27 5.96
N ALA A 139 -7.67 -3.11 4.64
CA ALA A 139 -7.37 -1.84 4.00
C ALA A 139 -8.48 -1.47 3.02
N ALA A 140 -8.77 -0.18 2.91
CA ALA A 140 -9.67 0.38 1.91
C ALA A 140 -8.99 1.56 1.24
N SER A 141 -9.19 1.71 -0.07
CA SER A 141 -8.63 2.81 -0.84
C SER A 141 -9.63 3.29 -1.88
N ASN A 142 -9.75 4.60 -1.99
CA ASN A 142 -10.63 5.27 -2.94
C ASN A 142 -9.77 6.02 -3.96
N TYR A 143 -10.13 5.92 -5.22
CA TYR A 143 -9.41 6.51 -6.33
C TYR A 143 -10.37 7.33 -7.20
N VAL A 144 -9.87 8.46 -7.68
CA VAL A 144 -10.50 9.28 -8.71
C VAL A 144 -9.59 9.26 -9.92
N ILE A 145 -10.08 8.69 -11.01
CA ILE A 145 -9.31 8.44 -12.22
C ILE A 145 -10.02 9.12 -13.38
N LYS A 146 -9.25 9.76 -14.26
CA LYS A 146 -9.74 10.35 -15.51
C LYS A 146 -9.22 9.56 -16.69
N GLU A 147 -10.11 9.18 -17.61
CA GLU A 147 -9.67 8.56 -18.87
C GLU A 147 -9.07 9.63 -19.81
N THR A 148 -7.99 9.26 -20.50
CA THR A 148 -7.31 10.10 -21.49
C THR A 148 -6.96 9.26 -22.72
N ALA A 149 -6.68 9.91 -23.85
CA ALA A 149 -6.33 9.23 -25.09
C ALA A 149 -5.08 8.32 -24.96
N THR A 150 -4.17 8.64 -24.04
CA THR A 150 -2.92 7.90 -23.80
C THR A 150 -3.01 6.89 -22.64
N GLY A 151 -4.16 6.78 -21.97
CA GLY A 151 -4.36 5.89 -20.82
C GLY A 151 -5.16 6.54 -19.70
N ALA A 152 -5.09 5.96 -18.50
CA ALA A 152 -5.78 6.48 -17.33
C ALA A 152 -4.87 7.40 -16.50
N LEU A 153 -5.39 8.57 -16.10
CA LEU A 153 -4.73 9.51 -15.22
C LEU A 153 -5.31 9.42 -13.81
N LEU A 154 -4.49 9.04 -12.84
CA LEU A 154 -4.88 9.03 -11.42
C LEU A 154 -4.87 10.46 -10.88
N LEU A 155 -6.04 11.01 -10.57
CA LEU A 155 -6.17 12.37 -10.02
C LEU A 155 -6.01 12.40 -8.50
N ASN A 156 -6.62 11.44 -7.81
CA ASN A 156 -6.57 11.35 -6.36
C ASN A 156 -6.62 9.89 -5.93
N ALA A 157 -5.84 9.53 -4.92
CA ALA A 157 -5.97 8.28 -4.19
C ALA A 157 -5.90 8.56 -2.69
N SER A 158 -6.84 8.02 -1.93
CA SER A 158 -6.81 8.00 -0.48
C SER A 158 -6.93 6.57 0.01
N GLY A 159 -6.15 6.21 1.03
CA GLY A 159 -6.10 4.88 1.59
C GLY A 159 -6.16 4.92 3.11
N ILE A 160 -6.88 3.97 3.69
CA ILE A 160 -6.87 3.69 5.12
C ILE A 160 -6.60 2.21 5.33
N GLU A 161 -5.70 1.89 6.25
CA GLU A 161 -5.46 0.54 6.73
C GLU A 161 -5.66 0.52 8.25
N ILE A 162 -6.36 -0.51 8.72
CA ILE A 162 -6.58 -0.75 10.13
C ILE A 162 -6.03 -2.13 10.46
N ILE A 163 -5.14 -2.17 11.45
CA ILE A 163 -4.67 -3.40 12.08
C ILE A 163 -5.14 -3.37 13.53
N GLN A 164 -5.92 -4.36 13.92
CA GLN A 164 -6.47 -4.52 15.25
C GLN A 164 -5.89 -5.78 15.89
N PHE A 165 -5.32 -5.63 17.08
CA PHE A 165 -4.82 -6.71 17.90
C PHE A 165 -5.63 -6.83 19.19
N SER A 166 -6.20 -8.01 19.43
CA SER A 166 -7.04 -8.33 20.57
C SER A 166 -6.54 -9.63 21.20
N PRO A 167 -5.85 -9.60 22.35
CA PRO A 167 -5.41 -10.82 23.05
C PRO A 167 -6.59 -11.69 23.53
N LEU A 168 -7.72 -11.06 23.82
CA LEU A 168 -8.96 -11.67 24.26
C LEU A 168 -10.08 -11.27 23.31
N ASN A 169 -11.07 -12.13 23.12
CA ASN A 169 -12.23 -11.85 22.27
C ASN A 169 -13.25 -10.98 23.02
N ILE A 170 -12.89 -9.72 23.28
CA ILE A 170 -13.71 -8.72 23.97
C ILE A 170 -14.05 -7.58 23.01
N MET A 171 -15.31 -7.14 22.96
CA MET A 171 -15.80 -6.19 21.94
C MET A 171 -15.03 -4.87 21.89
N ASN A 172 -14.44 -4.41 23.01
CA ASN A 172 -13.84 -3.07 23.13
C ASN A 172 -12.38 -3.07 23.61
N GLY A 173 -11.73 -4.22 23.75
CA GLY A 173 -10.39 -4.32 24.36
C GLY A 173 -9.29 -4.72 23.40
N ALA A 174 -9.11 -3.92 22.35
CA ALA A 174 -8.09 -4.15 21.34
C ALA A 174 -7.16 -2.95 21.18
N ALA A 175 -5.89 -3.22 20.92
CA ALA A 175 -4.96 -2.22 20.41
C ALA A 175 -5.19 -2.06 18.91
N GLN A 176 -5.15 -0.83 18.41
CA GLN A 176 -5.36 -0.53 17.00
C GLN A 176 -4.22 0.31 16.45
N MET A 177 -3.79 -0.03 15.24
CA MET A 177 -2.93 0.78 14.39
C MET A 177 -3.74 1.21 13.18
N GLU A 178 -3.68 2.51 12.87
CA GLU A 178 -4.32 3.10 11.72
C GLU A 178 -3.26 3.78 10.86
N ALA A 179 -3.23 3.44 9.57
CA ALA A 179 -2.38 4.08 8.58
C ALA A 179 -3.24 4.77 7.53
N ARG A 180 -2.87 6.00 7.17
CA ARG A 180 -3.52 6.78 6.12
C ARG A 180 -2.52 7.19 5.06
N GLN A 181 -2.93 7.16 3.80
CA GLN A 181 -2.15 7.64 2.66
C GLN A 181 -3.04 8.51 1.78
N ASN A 182 -2.53 9.65 1.33
CA ASN A 182 -3.19 10.53 0.37
C ASN A 182 -2.19 10.87 -0.73
N LEU A 183 -2.59 10.69 -1.98
CA LEU A 183 -1.83 11.01 -3.18
C LEU A 183 -2.71 11.87 -4.08
N THR A 184 -2.22 13.06 -4.44
CA THR A 184 -2.97 14.01 -5.28
C THR A 184 -2.11 14.40 -6.46
N PHE A 185 -2.68 14.29 -7.65
CA PHE A 185 -2.07 14.77 -8.87
C PHE A 185 -2.08 16.30 -8.88
N LEU A 186 -0.93 16.89 -9.22
CA LEU A 186 -0.77 18.35 -9.30
C LEU A 186 -0.74 18.81 -10.76
N GLU A 187 0.25 18.34 -11.53
CA GLU A 187 0.44 18.75 -12.92
C GLU A 187 1.33 17.75 -13.68
N ILE A 188 1.24 17.75 -15.01
CA ILE A 188 2.21 17.11 -15.90
C ILE A 188 3.21 18.18 -16.36
N LYS A 189 4.51 17.92 -16.21
CA LYS A 189 5.58 18.76 -16.76
C LYS A 189 6.21 18.05 -17.96
N GLU A 190 6.41 18.79 -19.05
CA GLU A 190 7.09 18.27 -20.25
C GLU A 190 8.59 18.07 -20.05
N THR A 191 9.16 18.68 -19.01
CA THR A 191 10.58 18.59 -18.70
C THR A 191 10.94 17.17 -18.31
N ARG A 192 11.69 16.47 -19.18
CA ARG A 192 12.27 15.18 -18.85
C ARG A 192 13.32 15.38 -17.75
N SER A 193 13.14 14.69 -16.63
CA SER A 193 14.15 14.61 -15.58
C SER A 193 15.46 14.11 -16.18
N ALA A 194 16.57 14.78 -15.87
CA ALA A 194 17.88 14.31 -16.32
C ALA A 194 18.11 12.86 -15.85
N PRO A 195 18.68 11.99 -16.69
CA PRO A 195 18.92 10.61 -16.31
C PRO A 195 19.87 10.57 -15.11
N TYR A 196 19.42 9.97 -14.01
CA TYR A 196 20.27 9.75 -12.85
C TYR A 196 21.27 8.65 -13.17
N SER A 197 22.55 9.02 -13.22
CA SER A 197 23.64 8.08 -13.52
C SER A 197 24.00 7.29 -12.28
N ALA A 198 23.42 6.10 -12.16
CA ALA A 198 23.81 5.09 -11.19
C ALA A 198 23.58 3.69 -11.76
N GLU A 199 24.27 2.71 -11.20
CA GLU A 199 23.95 1.30 -11.45
C GLU A 199 22.66 0.93 -10.72
N TYR A 200 21.70 0.39 -11.45
CA TYR A 200 20.41 -0.05 -10.93
C TYR A 200 20.39 -1.56 -10.83
N VAL A 201 20.28 -2.07 -9.61
CA VAL A 201 20.16 -3.51 -9.35
C VAL A 201 18.70 -3.87 -9.11
N HIS A 202 18.34 -5.11 -9.45
CA HIS A 202 17.01 -5.66 -9.15
C HIS A 202 16.83 -5.82 -7.64
N ARG A 203 15.73 -5.30 -7.11
CA ARG A 203 15.39 -5.27 -5.68
C ARG A 203 13.98 -5.78 -5.42
N GLY A 204 13.61 -6.85 -6.14
CA GLY A 204 12.35 -7.55 -5.94
C GLY A 204 11.14 -6.83 -6.55
N SER A 205 10.03 -6.82 -5.82
CA SER A 205 8.72 -6.37 -6.33
C SER A 205 8.08 -5.32 -5.40
N VAL A 206 6.78 -5.08 -5.54
CA VAL A 206 5.99 -4.22 -4.63
C VAL A 206 5.82 -4.80 -3.21
N GLN A 207 6.13 -6.09 -3.01
CA GLN A 207 6.05 -6.77 -1.72
C GLN A 207 7.10 -6.25 -0.73
N TYR A 208 6.73 -6.10 0.55
CA TYR A 208 7.66 -5.73 1.61
C TYR A 208 8.76 -6.79 1.75
N GLU A 209 10.00 -6.35 1.98
CA GLU A 209 11.18 -7.21 2.20
C GLU A 209 11.85 -6.92 3.54
#